data_AF-A0A2D6RE28-F1
#
_entry.id   AF-A0A2D6RE28-F1
#
_cell.length_a   1.000
_cell.length_b   1.000
_cell.length_c   1.000
_cell.angle_alpha   90.00
_cell.angle_beta   90.00
_cell.angle_gamma   90.00
#
_symmetry.space_group_name_H-M   'P 1'
#
loop_
_entity.id
_entity.type
_entity.pdbx_description
1 polymer ?
#
loop_
_entity_poly.entity_id
_entity_poly.type
_entity_poly.pdbx_seq_one_letter_code
_entity_poly.pdbx_strand_id
1 'polypeptide(L)'
;MINKSDLPEFPYHRDPVESKSVRESDAKCECCGKARGIMYDGVIYSVDDPENICPWCIADGSASEKYDGSFFDAYFVDDNHNNIEVAPKYYPEVFCKTIGFSTYNPIGWWVHCNQPAEFVKRDEPYDMIFECKVCGKRHVIEDLD
;
A
#
# COMPACT_ATOMS: atom_id res chain seq x y z
N MET A 1 -19.87 7.25 -5.23
CA MET A 1 -18.87 7.74 -4.26
C MET A 1 -18.48 6.56 -3.40
N ILE A 2 -17.19 6.19 -3.43
CA ILE A 2 -16.64 5.08 -2.65
C ILE A 2 -16.51 5.51 -1.18
N ASN A 3 -17.00 4.71 -0.23
CA ASN A 3 -16.73 4.92 1.19
C ASN A 3 -15.63 3.99 1.66
N LYS A 4 -14.73 4.49 2.50
CA LYS A 4 -13.68 3.68 3.14
C LYS A 4 -14.22 2.44 3.84
N SER A 5 -15.39 2.53 4.49
CA SER A 5 -16.02 1.40 5.21
C SER A 5 -16.44 0.24 4.31
N ASP A 6 -16.51 0.45 3.00
CA ASP A 6 -16.88 -0.56 2.01
C ASP A 6 -15.64 -1.31 1.46
N LEU A 7 -14.43 -0.90 1.86
CA LEU A 7 -13.16 -1.49 1.44
C LEU A 7 -12.61 -2.45 2.51
N PRO A 8 -11.74 -3.41 2.13
CA PRO A 8 -10.99 -4.16 3.11
C PRO A 8 -10.05 -3.25 3.91
N GLU A 9 -9.74 -3.66 5.14
CA GLU A 9 -8.76 -2.96 5.97
C GLU A 9 -7.33 -3.29 5.51
N PHE A 10 -6.50 -2.26 5.42
CA PHE A 10 -5.07 -2.38 5.13
C PHE A 10 -4.29 -1.93 6.36
N PRO A 11 -3.62 -2.84 7.09
CA PRO A 11 -2.96 -2.47 8.34
C PRO A 11 -1.92 -1.36 8.20
N TYR A 12 -1.31 -1.21 7.04
CA TYR A 12 -0.26 -0.21 6.81
C TYR A 12 -0.69 0.91 5.86
N HIS A 13 -1.98 1.02 5.53
CA HIS A 13 -2.51 2.12 4.73
C HIS A 13 -3.88 2.54 5.25
N ARG A 14 -3.94 3.75 5.81
CA ARG A 14 -5.11 4.23 6.54
C ARG A 14 -6.35 4.37 5.68
N ASP A 15 -6.29 5.09 4.56
CA ASP A 15 -7.46 5.42 3.77
C ASP A 15 -7.18 5.37 2.26
N PRO A 16 -7.52 4.26 1.60
CA PRO A 16 -7.32 4.11 0.15
C PRO A 16 -8.16 5.07 -0.70
N VAL A 17 -9.22 5.69 -0.14
CA VAL A 17 -10.03 6.68 -0.85
C VAL A 17 -9.33 8.04 -0.82
N GLU A 18 -8.79 8.43 0.34
CA GLU A 18 -8.03 9.68 0.50
C GLU A 18 -6.77 9.67 -0.37
N SER A 19 -6.04 8.55 -0.40
CA SER A 19 -4.86 8.37 -1.24
C SER A 19 -5.16 8.24 -2.74
N LYS A 20 -6.45 8.16 -3.13
CA LYS A 20 -6.92 7.88 -4.50
C LYS A 20 -6.38 6.55 -5.05
N SER A 21 -6.14 5.57 -4.19
CA SER A 21 -5.67 4.24 -4.57
C SER A 21 -6.77 3.36 -5.17
N VAL A 22 -8.01 3.83 -5.24
CA VAL A 22 -9.14 3.07 -5.76
C VAL A 22 -10.00 3.89 -6.70
N ARG A 23 -10.62 3.20 -7.67
CA ARG A 23 -11.55 3.77 -8.65
C ARG A 23 -12.82 2.92 -8.80
N GLU A 24 -13.93 3.55 -9.15
CA GLU A 24 -15.17 2.86 -9.50
C GLU A 24 -15.02 2.16 -10.86
N SER A 25 -15.50 0.91 -10.98
CA SER A 25 -15.44 0.15 -12.23
C SER A 25 -16.28 -1.13 -12.21
N ASP A 26 -16.98 -1.39 -13.32
CA ASP A 26 -17.74 -2.62 -13.56
C ASP A 26 -16.91 -3.79 -14.09
N ALA A 27 -15.59 -3.60 -14.25
CA ALA A 27 -14.70 -4.67 -14.69
C ALA A 27 -14.72 -5.87 -13.73
N LYS A 28 -14.33 -7.04 -14.23
CA LYS A 28 -14.07 -8.22 -13.38
C LYS A 28 -12.63 -8.17 -12.93
N CYS A 29 -12.40 -8.43 -11.64
CA CYS A 29 -11.04 -8.56 -11.11
C CYS A 29 -10.33 -9.71 -11.84
N GLU A 30 -9.17 -9.45 -12.42
CA GLU A 30 -8.38 -10.44 -13.15
C GLU A 30 -7.80 -11.51 -12.22
N CYS A 31 -7.65 -11.21 -10.93
CA CYS A 31 -7.27 -12.19 -9.91
C CYS A 31 -8.41 -13.19 -9.62
N CYS A 32 -9.56 -12.71 -9.11
CA CYS A 32 -10.63 -13.58 -8.58
C CYS A 32 -11.90 -13.68 -9.46
N GLY A 33 -11.97 -12.99 -10.59
CA GLY A 33 -13.10 -13.00 -11.53
C GLY A 33 -14.36 -12.25 -11.08
N LYS A 34 -14.38 -11.68 -9.86
CA LYS A 34 -15.55 -10.99 -9.29
C LYS A 34 -15.59 -9.52 -9.74
N ALA A 35 -16.79 -9.01 -10.02
CA ALA A 35 -17.05 -7.59 -10.25
C ALA A 35 -17.70 -7.00 -8.99
N ARG A 36 -16.98 -6.15 -8.26
CA ARG A 36 -17.44 -5.52 -7.01
C ARG A 36 -17.73 -4.03 -7.14
N GLY A 37 -17.57 -3.46 -8.34
CA GLY A 37 -17.74 -2.03 -8.58
C GLY A 37 -16.52 -1.18 -8.23
N ILE A 38 -15.46 -1.75 -7.65
CA ILE A 38 -14.26 -1.04 -7.20
C ILE A 38 -13.00 -1.81 -7.60
N MET A 39 -12.03 -1.10 -8.17
CA MET A 39 -10.70 -1.59 -8.51
C MET A 39 -9.61 -0.74 -7.87
N TYR A 40 -8.43 -1.34 -7.72
CA TYR A 40 -7.18 -0.64 -7.44
C TYR A 40 -6.83 0.29 -8.61
N ASP A 41 -6.41 1.51 -8.28
CA ASP A 41 -5.99 2.55 -9.24
C ASP A 41 -4.48 2.77 -9.12
N GLY A 42 -3.72 1.77 -9.57
CA GLY A 42 -2.27 1.76 -9.56
C GLY A 42 -1.75 0.49 -10.22
N VAL A 43 -0.46 0.23 -10.05
CA VAL A 43 0.22 -0.91 -10.69
C VAL A 43 0.61 -1.98 -9.67
N ILE A 44 0.69 -3.22 -10.14
CA ILE A 44 1.39 -4.31 -9.46
C ILE A 44 2.72 -4.52 -10.20
N TYR A 45 3.82 -4.54 -9.46
CA TYR A 45 5.12 -4.87 -10.00
C TYR A 45 5.19 -6.38 -10.24
N SER A 46 4.83 -6.80 -11.46
CA SER A 46 4.78 -8.20 -11.88
C SER A 46 5.08 -8.32 -13.38
N VAL A 47 5.38 -9.53 -13.85
CA VAL A 47 5.60 -9.79 -15.29
C VAL A 47 4.29 -9.75 -16.09
N ASP A 48 3.19 -10.20 -15.49
CA ASP A 48 1.90 -10.33 -16.17
C ASP A 48 1.12 -9.01 -16.31
N ASP A 49 1.48 -7.99 -15.51
CA ASP A 49 0.94 -6.62 -15.52
C ASP A 49 -0.60 -6.51 -15.68
N PRO A 50 -1.40 -7.11 -14.77
CA PRO A 50 -2.86 -7.04 -14.82
C PRO A 50 -3.39 -5.62 -14.58
N GLU A 51 -4.37 -5.19 -15.38
CA GLU A 51 -4.93 -3.83 -15.31
C GLU A 51 -6.02 -3.69 -14.24
N ASN A 52 -6.73 -4.77 -13.90
CA ASN A 52 -7.91 -4.74 -13.04
C ASN A 52 -7.78 -5.71 -11.86
N ILE A 53 -7.20 -5.23 -10.76
CA ILE A 53 -7.16 -5.93 -9.47
C ILE A 53 -8.16 -5.29 -8.51
N CYS A 54 -8.97 -6.10 -7.81
CA CYS A 54 -9.82 -5.57 -6.74
C CYS A 54 -9.07 -5.48 -5.40
N PRO A 55 -9.39 -4.47 -4.55
CA PRO A 55 -8.73 -4.27 -3.25
C PRO A 55 -8.71 -5.50 -2.34
N TRP A 56 -9.73 -6.35 -2.40
CA TRP A 56 -9.82 -7.56 -1.58
C TRP A 56 -8.73 -8.58 -1.90
N CYS A 57 -8.39 -8.76 -3.19
CA CYS A 57 -7.30 -9.66 -3.57
C CYS A 57 -5.92 -9.12 -3.21
N ILE A 58 -5.81 -7.81 -3.01
CA ILE A 58 -4.60 -7.19 -2.44
C ILE A 58 -4.56 -7.52 -0.95
N ALA A 59 -5.62 -7.20 -0.21
CA ALA A 59 -5.68 -7.36 1.24
C ALA A 59 -5.46 -8.82 1.71
N ASP A 60 -6.03 -9.80 0.99
CA ASP A 60 -5.86 -11.22 1.34
C ASP A 60 -4.57 -11.84 0.77
N GLY A 61 -3.84 -11.12 -0.10
CA GLY A 61 -2.60 -11.55 -0.75
C GLY A 61 -2.78 -12.39 -2.01
N SER A 62 -4.01 -12.73 -2.42
CA SER A 62 -4.25 -13.58 -3.60
C SER A 62 -3.70 -12.98 -4.90
N ALA A 63 -3.73 -11.66 -5.04
CA ALA A 63 -3.18 -10.98 -6.21
C ALA A 63 -1.66 -11.12 -6.28
N SER A 64 -0.98 -10.87 -5.16
CA SER A 64 0.48 -11.05 -5.08
C SER A 64 0.90 -12.50 -5.33
N GLU A 65 0.20 -13.47 -4.74
CA GLU A 65 0.48 -14.90 -4.95
C GLU A 65 0.26 -15.33 -6.41
N LYS A 66 -0.83 -14.86 -7.04
CA LYS A 66 -1.16 -15.23 -8.41
C LYS A 66 -0.15 -14.71 -9.43
N TYR A 67 0.31 -13.47 -9.26
CA TYR A 67 1.13 -12.76 -10.24
C TYR A 67 2.61 -12.69 -9.85
N ASP A 68 3.01 -13.31 -8.74
CA ASP A 68 4.36 -13.23 -8.17
C ASP A 68 4.88 -11.78 -8.11
N GLY A 69 4.04 -10.89 -7.55
CA GLY A 69 4.26 -9.43 -7.63
C GLY A 69 4.02 -8.68 -6.32
N SER A 70 4.46 -7.43 -6.27
CA SER A 70 4.29 -6.50 -5.13
C SER A 70 3.55 -5.22 -5.54
N PHE A 71 3.03 -4.47 -4.56
CA PHE A 71 2.34 -3.19 -4.77
C PHE A 71 3.19 -1.98 -4.41
N PHE A 72 4.40 -2.23 -3.91
CA PHE A 72 5.38 -1.22 -3.57
C PHE A 72 6.75 -1.68 -4.05
N ASP A 73 7.49 -0.74 -4.62
CA ASP A 73 8.94 -0.79 -4.72
C ASP A 73 9.50 0.07 -3.58
N ALA A 74 9.84 -0.57 -2.47
CA ALA A 74 10.19 0.09 -1.21
C ALA A 74 11.10 -0.78 -0.34
N TYR A 75 11.76 -0.14 0.62
CA TYR A 75 12.59 -0.77 1.65
C TYR A 75 12.22 -0.19 3.02
N PHE A 76 12.62 -0.84 4.11
CA PHE A 76 12.34 -0.33 5.45
C PHE A 76 13.41 0.64 5.93
N VAL A 77 12.99 1.72 6.60
CA VAL A 77 13.90 2.75 7.13
C VAL A 77 13.62 3.13 8.59
N ASP A 78 14.66 3.54 9.30
CA ASP A 78 14.58 4.10 10.66
C ASP A 78 14.24 5.62 10.67
N ASP A 79 14.23 6.22 11.87
CA ASP A 79 13.98 7.67 12.07
C ASP A 79 14.99 8.59 11.33
N ASN A 80 16.14 8.06 10.92
CA ASN A 80 17.20 8.80 10.24
C ASN A 80 17.31 8.40 8.75
N HIS A 81 16.29 7.74 8.19
CA HIS A 81 16.26 7.26 6.81
C HIS A 81 17.36 6.22 6.49
N ASN A 82 17.92 5.53 7.49
CA ASN A 82 18.83 4.42 7.22
C ASN A 82 18.04 3.16 6.88
N ASN A 83 18.49 2.40 5.89
CA ASN A 83 17.91 1.10 5.58
C ASN A 83 18.07 0.15 6.76
N ILE A 84 16.98 -0.51 7.13
CA ILE A 84 16.96 -1.51 8.19
C ILE A 84 16.26 -2.78 7.73
N GLU A 85 16.57 -3.89 8.41
CA GLU A 85 15.81 -5.13 8.29
C GLU A 85 14.78 -5.22 9.41
N VAL A 86 13.64 -5.85 9.10
CA VAL A 86 12.59 -6.16 10.07
C VAL A 86 12.28 -7.65 10.05
N ALA A 87 11.43 -8.11 10.97
CA ALA A 87 11.01 -9.52 10.97
C ALA A 87 10.41 -9.94 9.60
N PRO A 88 10.78 -11.10 9.04
CA PRO A 88 10.37 -11.52 7.69
C PRO A 88 8.87 -11.48 7.41
N LYS A 89 8.05 -11.67 8.46
CA LYS A 89 6.59 -11.59 8.37
C LYS A 89 6.07 -10.23 7.86
N TYR A 90 6.81 -9.14 8.04
CA TYR A 90 6.34 -7.80 7.67
C TYR A 90 6.48 -7.49 6.19
N TYR A 91 7.43 -8.12 5.49
CA TYR A 91 7.65 -7.89 4.06
C TYR A 91 6.39 -8.19 3.22
N PRO A 92 5.74 -9.37 3.31
CA PRO A 92 4.52 -9.61 2.55
C PRO A 92 3.34 -8.76 3.06
N GLU A 93 3.28 -8.45 4.35
CA GLU A 93 2.17 -7.65 4.87
C GLU A 93 2.21 -6.20 4.36
N VAL A 94 3.41 -5.62 4.21
CA VAL A 94 3.58 -4.26 3.71
C VAL A 94 3.65 -4.23 2.18
N PHE A 95 4.51 -5.02 1.55
CA PHE A 95 4.76 -4.88 0.11
C PHE A 95 3.81 -5.69 -0.77
N CYS A 96 3.17 -6.72 -0.24
CA CYS A 96 2.28 -7.61 -1.02
C CYS A 96 0.80 -7.46 -0.66
N LYS A 97 0.48 -7.07 0.59
CA LYS A 97 -0.91 -7.02 1.09
C LYS A 97 -1.41 -5.63 1.46
N THR A 98 -0.58 -4.60 1.34
CA THR A 98 -1.03 -3.21 1.47
C THR A 98 -1.29 -2.65 0.08
N ILE A 99 -2.42 -1.95 -0.09
CA ILE A 99 -2.75 -1.32 -1.36
C ILE A 99 -1.77 -0.19 -1.69
N GLY A 100 -1.27 -0.21 -2.92
CA GLY A 100 -0.32 0.79 -3.42
C GLY A 100 -0.92 2.19 -3.46
N PHE A 101 -0.06 3.20 -3.47
CA PHE A 101 -0.41 4.59 -3.72
C PHE A 101 0.68 5.23 -4.57
N SER A 102 0.37 6.33 -5.25
CA SER A 102 1.32 6.99 -6.13
C SER A 102 2.50 7.57 -5.35
N THR A 103 3.70 7.27 -5.83
CA THR A 103 4.97 7.87 -5.40
C THR A 103 5.78 8.25 -6.64
N TYR A 104 6.63 9.26 -6.54
CA TYR A 104 7.54 9.67 -7.61
C TYR A 104 8.75 8.75 -7.70
N ASN A 105 9.25 8.31 -6.54
CA ASN A 105 10.39 7.43 -6.42
C ASN A 105 10.07 6.22 -5.52
N PRO A 106 10.92 5.17 -5.51
CA PRO A 106 10.87 4.15 -4.47
C PRO A 106 11.03 4.78 -3.09
N ILE A 107 10.17 4.40 -2.14
CA ILE A 107 10.11 5.06 -0.83
C ILE A 107 10.73 4.21 0.27
N GLY A 108 11.27 4.88 1.29
CA GLY A 108 11.61 4.25 2.57
C GLY A 108 10.35 4.09 3.42
N TRP A 109 9.87 2.87 3.62
CA TRP A 109 8.77 2.58 4.53
C TRP A 109 9.22 2.72 5.99
N TRP A 110 8.71 3.73 6.69
CA TRP A 110 9.16 4.03 8.05
C TRP A 110 8.82 2.90 9.04
N VAL A 111 9.78 2.58 9.90
CA VAL A 111 9.66 1.60 10.98
C VAL A 111 9.89 2.26 12.31
N HIS A 112 9.00 1.98 13.26
CA HIS A 112 9.13 2.49 14.62
C HIS A 112 8.54 1.50 15.62
N CYS A 113 9.08 1.43 16.84
CA CYS A 113 8.70 0.43 17.83
C CYS A 113 8.73 -1.02 17.29
N ASN A 114 9.76 -1.34 16.51
CA ASN A 114 10.04 -2.67 15.94
C ASN A 114 8.95 -3.21 14.99
N GLN A 115 8.17 -2.33 14.37
CA GLN A 115 7.24 -2.70 13.31
C GLN A 115 7.03 -1.58 12.29
N PRO A 116 6.60 -1.89 11.06
CA PRO A 116 6.30 -0.88 10.06
C PRO A 116 5.18 0.06 10.54
N ALA A 117 5.32 1.33 10.21
CA ALA A 117 4.31 2.33 10.47
C ALA A 117 3.16 2.25 9.45
N GLU A 118 2.02 2.82 9.81
CA GLU A 118 0.89 3.00 8.90
C GLU A 118 1.11 4.26 8.07
N PHE A 119 0.96 4.17 6.74
CA PHE A 119 0.81 5.33 5.88
C PHE A 119 -0.55 6.00 6.16
N VAL A 120 -0.52 7.27 6.56
CA VAL A 120 -1.72 8.02 6.95
C VAL A 120 -2.30 8.75 5.77
N LYS A 121 -1.48 9.58 5.10
CA LYS A 121 -1.85 10.42 3.96
C LYS A 121 -0.61 11.05 3.34
N ARG A 122 -0.78 11.64 2.15
CA ARG A 122 0.15 12.59 1.56
C ARG A 122 -0.32 14.01 1.86
N ASP A 123 0.57 14.84 2.39
CA ASP A 123 0.44 16.29 2.41
C ASP A 123 1.25 16.84 1.23
N GLU A 124 0.53 17.23 0.18
CA GLU A 124 1.12 17.66 -1.09
C GLU A 124 2.09 18.84 -0.91
N PRO A 125 3.21 18.88 -1.65
CA PRO A 125 3.54 17.98 -2.76
C PRO A 125 4.28 16.69 -2.38
N TYR A 126 5.07 16.71 -1.30
CA TYR A 126 6.11 15.68 -1.08
C TYR A 126 6.01 14.94 0.25
N ASP A 127 5.19 15.40 1.21
CA ASP A 127 5.23 14.86 2.57
C ASP A 127 4.32 13.63 2.69
N MET A 128 4.91 12.44 2.81
CA MET A 128 4.16 11.24 3.19
C MET A 128 4.18 11.10 4.71
N ILE A 129 2.99 11.19 5.31
CA ILE A 129 2.83 11.12 6.75
C ILE A 129 2.64 9.65 7.16
N PHE A 130 3.54 9.15 8.00
CA PHE A 130 3.41 7.84 8.62
C PHE A 130 3.13 7.99 10.13
N GLU A 131 2.42 7.02 10.70
CA GLU A 131 2.12 6.95 12.14
C GLU A 131 2.49 5.58 12.71
N CYS A 132 3.26 5.58 13.80
CA CYS A 132 3.64 4.36 14.49
C CYS A 132 2.39 3.75 15.14
N LYS A 133 2.10 2.50 14.76
CA LYS A 133 0.96 1.72 15.24
C LYS A 133 1.03 1.36 16.74
N VAL A 134 2.16 1.58 17.40
CA VAL A 134 2.37 1.27 18.82
C VAL A 134 2.22 2.49 19.71
N CYS A 135 2.95 3.57 19.39
CA CYS A 135 3.05 4.74 20.26
C CYS A 135 2.37 5.99 19.68
N GLY A 136 1.90 5.95 18.44
CA GLY A 136 1.27 7.09 17.77
C GLY A 136 2.24 8.18 17.31
N LYS A 137 3.57 7.97 17.42
CA LYS A 137 4.56 8.91 16.88
C LYS A 137 4.34 9.05 15.37
N ARG A 138 4.34 10.28 14.88
CA ARG A 138 4.35 10.57 13.43
C ARG A 138 5.75 10.86 12.92
N HIS A 139 5.97 10.49 11.68
CA HIS A 139 7.19 10.80 10.94
C HIS A 139 6.82 11.11 9.48
N VAL A 140 7.62 11.97 8.87
CA VAL A 140 7.46 12.36 7.47
C VAL A 140 8.55 11.64 6.69
N ILE A 141 8.15 10.98 5.60
CA ILE A 141 9.05 10.52 4.56
C ILE A 141 8.78 11.42 3.35
N GLU A 142 9.81 12.11 2.86
CA GLU A 142 9.67 12.99 1.69
C GLU A 142 9.79 12.16 0.41
N ASP A 143 8.81 12.28 -0.49
CA ASP A 143 8.81 11.71 -1.85
C ASP A 143 9.15 12.81 -2.86
N LEU A 144 10.41 13.25 -2.83
CA LEU A 144 10.94 14.28 -3.73
C LEU A 144 11.03 13.75 -5.16
N ASP A 145 10.79 14.63 -6.14
CA ASP A 145 10.96 14.36 -7.58
C ASP A 145 12.43 14.10 -7.98
#